data_AF-A0A451A4J7-F1
#
_entry.id   AF-A0A451A4J7-F1
#
_cell.length_a   1.000
_cell.length_b   1.000
_cell.length_c   1.000
_cell.angle_alpha   90.00
_cell.angle_beta   90.00
_cell.angle_gamma   90.00
#
_symmetry.space_group_name_H-M   'P 1'
#
loop_
_entity.id
_entity.type
_entity.pdbx_description
1 polymer ?
#
loop_
_entity_poly.entity_id
_entity_poly.type
_entity_poly.pdbx_seq_one_letter_code
_entity_poly.pdbx_strand_id
1 'polypeptide(L)'
;TGKPENWDGERKLLVLTETAGLNEQELSEYCRENGLYVEQIERWREPAIAGTESGSLLTKGQRQEWQRDKKRLCNIEKELRRKEKALAEAAALLVLEKKAQVIWRDGGEE
;
A
#
# COMPACT_ATOMS: atom_id res chain seq x y z
N THR A 1 -32.36 14.41 -4.09
CA THR A 1 -31.92 13.33 -3.18
C THR A 1 -30.75 12.61 -3.83
N GLY A 2 -29.57 12.64 -3.20
CA GLY A 2 -28.37 12.00 -3.77
C GLY A 2 -28.49 10.48 -3.73
N LYS A 3 -27.86 9.79 -4.69
CA LYS A 3 -27.80 8.33 -4.71
C LYS A 3 -27.28 7.80 -3.36
N PRO A 4 -27.86 6.71 -2.81
CA PRO A 4 -27.41 6.12 -1.54
C PRO A 4 -25.91 5.81 -1.50
N GLU A 5 -25.29 5.50 -2.65
CA GLU A 5 -23.84 5.30 -2.72
C GLU A 5 -23.01 6.54 -2.36
N ASN A 6 -23.53 7.74 -2.61
CA ASN A 6 -22.86 9.02 -2.34
C ASN A 6 -23.14 9.58 -0.95
N TRP A 7 -23.83 8.84 -0.07
CA TRP A 7 -24.03 9.26 1.30
C TRP A 7 -22.71 9.29 2.06
N ASP A 8 -22.62 10.22 3.02
CA ASP A 8 -21.49 10.27 3.94
C ASP A 8 -21.42 9.00 4.81
N GLY A 9 -20.27 8.78 5.44
CA GLY A 9 -20.06 7.61 6.29
C GLY A 9 -20.96 7.60 7.51
N GLU A 10 -21.26 8.78 8.07
CA GLU A 10 -22.08 8.94 9.28
C GLU A 10 -23.52 8.47 9.05
N ARG A 11 -24.13 8.87 7.94
CA ARG A 11 -25.49 8.46 7.56
C ARG A 11 -25.56 6.98 7.22
N LYS A 12 -24.54 6.41 6.57
CA LYS A 12 -24.47 4.96 6.34
C LYS A 12 -24.36 4.17 7.64
N LEU A 13 -23.58 4.67 8.60
CA LEU A 13 -23.47 4.07 9.93
C LEU A 13 -24.79 4.15 10.71
N LEU A 14 -25.49 5.28 10.65
CA LEU A 14 -26.82 5.43 11.28
C LEU A 14 -27.80 4.37 10.78
N VAL A 15 -27.90 4.22 9.45
CA VAL A 15 -28.76 3.19 8.83
C VAL A 15 -28.36 1.79 9.30
N LEU A 16 -27.06 1.47 9.32
CA LEU A 16 -26.57 0.18 9.79
C LEU A 16 -26.93 -0.07 11.25
N THR A 17 -26.87 0.96 12.12
CA THR A 17 -27.25 0.83 13.52
C THR A 17 -28.75 0.66 13.73
N GLU A 18 -29.57 1.39 12.97
CA GLU A 18 -31.03 1.28 13.04
C GLU A 18 -31.52 -0.07 12.53
N THR A 19 -30.86 -0.61 11.50
CA THR A 19 -31.24 -1.87 10.85
C THR A 19 -30.60 -3.11 11.48
N ALA A 20 -29.70 -2.96 12.45
CA ALA A 20 -28.99 -4.06 13.09
C ALA A 20 -29.93 -5.03 13.84
N GLY A 21 -31.04 -4.53 14.40
CA GLY A 21 -32.00 -5.30 15.19
C GLY A 21 -33.30 -5.66 14.47
N LEU A 22 -33.47 -5.23 13.22
CA LEU A 22 -34.71 -5.43 12.47
C LEU A 22 -34.78 -6.85 11.89
N ASN A 23 -36.00 -7.41 11.86
CA ASN A 23 -36.28 -8.63 11.11
C ASN A 23 -36.41 -8.34 9.61
N GLU A 24 -36.55 -9.38 8.77
CA GLU A 24 -36.58 -9.22 7.31
C GLU A 24 -37.78 -8.41 6.79
N GLN A 25 -38.94 -8.49 7.47
CA GLN A 25 -40.13 -7.70 7.12
C GLN A 25 -39.92 -6.22 7.47
N GLU A 26 -39.45 -5.95 8.69
CA GLU A 26 -39.14 -4.61 9.18
C GLU A 26 -38.03 -3.95 8.35
N LEU A 27 -37.02 -4.72 7.93
CA LEU A 27 -35.95 -4.24 7.07
C LEU A 27 -36.49 -3.85 5.68
N SER A 28 -37.41 -4.65 5.12
CA SER A 28 -38.06 -4.32 3.85
C SER A 28 -38.95 -3.09 3.95
N GLU A 29 -39.63 -2.88 5.06
CA GLU A 29 -40.44 -1.67 5.31
C GLU A 29 -39.54 -0.44 5.45
N TYR A 30 -38.50 -0.53 6.27
CA TYR A 30 -37.49 0.52 6.43
C TYR A 30 -36.86 0.93 5.09
N CYS A 31 -36.51 -0.06 4.25
CA CYS A 31 -35.97 0.17 2.91
C CYS A 31 -36.93 0.97 2.02
N ARG A 32 -38.23 0.65 2.06
CA ARG A 32 -39.26 1.35 1.28
C ARG A 32 -39.45 2.79 1.74
N GLU A 33 -39.45 3.04 3.04
CA GLU A 33 -39.61 4.38 3.62
C GLU A 33 -38.39 5.27 3.33
N ASN A 34 -37.19 4.71 3.40
CA ASN A 34 -35.93 5.45 3.24
C ASN A 34 -35.41 5.49 1.79
N GLY A 35 -36.08 4.81 0.85
CA GLY A 35 -35.65 4.72 -0.54
C GLY A 35 -34.34 3.95 -0.72
N LEU A 36 -34.16 2.91 0.09
CA LEU A 36 -32.99 2.03 0.10
C LEU A 36 -33.36 0.63 -0.39
N TYR A 37 -32.34 -0.12 -0.77
CA TYR A 37 -32.45 -1.55 -1.06
C TYR A 37 -31.71 -2.36 0.01
N VAL A 38 -32.21 -3.54 0.34
CA VAL A 38 -31.60 -4.43 1.33
C VAL A 38 -30.15 -4.74 0.96
N GLU A 39 -29.89 -4.96 -0.33
CA GLU A 39 -28.57 -5.21 -0.89
C GLU A 39 -27.59 -4.05 -0.66
N GLN A 40 -28.08 -2.80 -0.56
CA GLN A 40 -27.23 -1.65 -0.26
C GLN A 40 -26.78 -1.66 1.20
N ILE A 41 -27.66 -2.05 2.11
CA ILE A 41 -27.37 -2.13 3.55
C ILE A 41 -26.37 -3.25 3.81
N GLU A 42 -26.60 -4.43 3.21
CA GLU A 42 -25.65 -5.56 3.29
C GLU A 42 -24.27 -5.18 2.73
N ARG A 43 -24.24 -4.45 1.61
CA ARG A 43 -22.98 -3.98 1.01
C ARG A 43 -22.22 -2.98 1.89
N TRP A 44 -22.90 -2.29 2.81
CA TRP A 44 -22.24 -1.40 3.79
C TRP A 44 -21.83 -2.14 5.06
N ARG A 45 -22.51 -3.25 5.39
CA ARG A 45 -22.23 -4.08 6.57
C ARG A 45 -20.84 -4.72 6.50
N GLU A 46 -20.50 -5.37 5.38
CA GLU A 46 -19.19 -6.01 5.19
C GLU A 46 -18.00 -5.05 5.41
N PRO A 47 -17.89 -3.89 4.72
CA PRO A 47 -16.78 -2.96 4.93
C PRO A 47 -16.81 -2.26 6.30
N ALA A 48 -17.97 -2.12 6.93
CA ALA A 48 -18.06 -1.58 8.29
C ALA A 48 -17.46 -2.55 9.32
N ILE A 49 -17.75 -3.85 9.19
CA ILE A 49 -17.17 -4.90 10.04
C ILE A 49 -15.67 -5.03 9.74
N ALA A 50 -15.29 -5.16 8.46
CA ALA A 50 -13.89 -5.28 8.05
C ALA A 50 -13.07 -4.04 8.42
N GLY A 51 -13.64 -2.84 8.35
CA GLY A 51 -12.98 -1.60 8.78
C GLY A 51 -12.73 -1.54 10.29
N THR A 52 -13.61 -2.16 11.08
CA THR A 52 -13.46 -2.28 12.53
C THR A 52 -12.39 -3.31 12.90
N GLU A 53 -12.37 -4.48 12.23
CA GLU A 53 -11.37 -5.52 12.44
C GLU A 53 -9.97 -5.13 11.93
N SER A 54 -9.91 -4.36 10.84
CA SER A 54 -8.64 -4.03 10.19
C SER A 54 -7.82 -2.98 10.95
N GLY A 55 -8.40 -2.25 11.92
CA GLY A 55 -7.73 -1.30 12.84
C GLY A 55 -6.84 -0.21 12.20
N SER A 56 -6.70 -0.20 10.88
CA SER A 56 -5.63 0.45 10.13
C SER A 56 -6.19 0.99 8.83
N LEU A 57 -7.23 1.82 8.95
CA LEU A 57 -7.42 2.85 7.95
C LEU A 57 -6.36 3.91 8.22
N LEU A 58 -5.15 3.70 7.70
CA LEU A 58 -4.11 4.72 7.67
C LEU A 58 -4.78 6.02 7.24
N THR A 59 -4.72 7.03 8.12
CA THR A 59 -5.27 8.36 7.83
C THR A 59 -4.69 8.84 6.51
N LYS A 60 -5.40 9.75 5.82
CA LYS A 60 -4.92 10.29 4.53
C LYS A 60 -3.47 10.81 4.65
N GLY A 61 -3.10 11.37 5.81
CA GLY A 61 -1.72 11.78 6.13
C GLY A 61 -0.74 10.60 6.18
N GLN A 62 -1.04 9.56 6.96
CA GLN A 62 -0.20 8.36 7.06
C GLN A 62 -0.04 7.63 5.71
N ARG A 63 -1.08 7.62 4.87
CA ARG A 63 -0.99 7.05 3.52
C ARG A 63 -0.05 7.85 2.62
N GLN A 64 -0.05 9.18 2.72
CA GLN A 64 0.88 10.02 1.97
C GLN A 64 2.32 9.86 2.46
N GLU A 65 2.52 9.76 3.77
CA GLU A 65 3.83 9.50 4.37
C GLU A 65 4.39 8.15 3.92
N TRP A 66 3.59 7.08 4.00
CA TRP A 66 3.96 5.76 3.50
C TRP A 66 4.38 5.77 2.02
N GLN A 67 3.65 6.50 1.17
CA GLN A 67 4.01 6.63 -0.25
C GLN A 67 5.31 7.43 -0.46
N ARG A 68 5.58 8.45 0.36
CA ARG A 68 6.84 9.20 0.33
C ARG A 68 8.00 8.32 0.74
N ASP A 69 7.84 7.55 1.81
CA ASP A 69 8.89 6.65 2.31
C ASP A 69 9.18 5.53 1.33
N LYS A 70 8.14 4.94 0.72
CA LYS A 70 8.31 3.95 -0.34
C LYS A 70 9.12 4.48 -1.53
N LYS A 71 8.89 5.73 -1.93
CA LYS A 71 9.66 6.39 -3.00
C LYS A 71 11.10 6.63 -2.57
N ARG A 72 11.33 7.11 -1.35
CA ARG A 72 12.68 7.32 -0.80
C ARG A 72 13.46 6.02 -0.77
N LEU A 73 12.85 4.94 -0.29
CA LEU A 73 13.45 3.63 -0.20
C LEU A 73 13.87 3.13 -1.60
N CYS A 74 12.98 3.20 -2.59
CA CYS A 74 13.30 2.82 -3.97
C CYS A 74 14.46 3.62 -4.57
N ASN A 75 14.55 4.92 -4.27
CA ASN A 75 15.65 5.77 -4.73
C ASN A 75 16.97 5.39 -4.06
N ILE A 76 16.95 5.20 -2.73
CA ILE A 76 18.12 4.79 -1.95
C ILE A 76 18.65 3.44 -2.45
N GLU A 77 17.77 2.45 -2.69
CA GLU A 77 18.18 1.15 -3.24
C GLU A 77 18.80 1.24 -4.64
N LYS A 78 18.35 2.16 -5.49
CA LYS A 78 18.94 2.39 -6.81
C LYS A 78 20.33 3.03 -6.71
N GLU A 79 20.47 4.02 -5.83
CA GLU A 79 21.77 4.64 -5.59
C GLU A 79 22.77 3.65 -5.00
N LEU A 80 22.33 2.83 -4.05
CA LEU A 80 23.16 1.78 -3.45
C LEU A 80 23.68 0.83 -4.53
N ARG A 81 22.80 0.29 -5.38
CA ARG A 81 23.20 -0.61 -6.49
C ARG A 81 24.19 0.03 -7.47
N ARG A 82 24.03 1.33 -7.77
CA ARG A 82 24.98 2.04 -8.65
C ARG A 82 26.35 2.18 -7.99
N LYS A 83 26.38 2.50 -6.69
CA LYS A 83 27.61 2.62 -5.91
C LYS A 83 28.32 1.27 -5.75
N GLU A 84 27.58 0.21 -5.47
CA GLU A 84 28.12 -1.16 -5.39
C GLU A 84 28.70 -1.61 -6.73
N LYS A 85 28.04 -1.30 -7.86
CA LYS A 85 28.57 -1.59 -9.20
C LYS A 85 29.89 -0.86 -9.47
N ALA A 86 29.93 0.44 -9.21
CA ALA A 86 31.16 1.23 -9.39
C ALA A 86 32.30 0.73 -8.48
N LEU A 87 31.97 0.34 -7.25
CA LEU A 87 32.93 -0.25 -6.31
C LEU A 87 33.46 -1.59 -6.82
N ALA A 88 32.61 -2.45 -7.36
CA ALA A 88 33.01 -3.72 -7.95
C ALA A 88 33.90 -3.53 -9.20
N GLU A 89 33.58 -2.56 -10.06
CA GLU A 89 34.41 -2.20 -11.22
C GLU A 89 35.80 -1.70 -10.78
N ALA A 90 35.86 -0.82 -9.78
CA ALA A 90 37.13 -0.35 -9.22
C ALA A 90 37.97 -1.50 -8.62
N ALA A 91 37.33 -2.41 -7.88
CA ALA A 91 37.99 -3.59 -7.34
C ALA A 91 38.52 -4.52 -8.45
N ALA A 92 37.76 -4.70 -9.54
CA ALA A 92 38.19 -5.49 -10.69
C ALA A 92 39.41 -4.86 -11.39
N LEU A 93 39.44 -3.54 -11.56
CA LEU A 93 40.60 -2.82 -12.13
C LEU A 93 41.85 -3.02 -11.28
N LEU A 94 41.76 -2.89 -9.95
CA LEU A 94 42.89 -3.12 -9.05
C LEU A 94 43.42 -4.57 -9.13
N VAL A 95 42.52 -5.54 -9.25
CA VAL A 95 42.90 -6.95 -9.42
C VAL A 95 43.62 -7.17 -10.77
N LEU A 96 43.12 -6.58 -11.85
CA LEU A 96 43.74 -6.68 -13.16
C LEU A 96 45.11 -6.01 -13.21
N GLU A 97 45.25 -4.83 -12.60
CA GLU A 97 46.53 -4.12 -12.49
C GLU A 97 47.56 -4.99 -11.76
N LYS A 98 47.19 -5.56 -10.61
CA LYS A 98 48.08 -6.46 -9.86
C LYS A 98 48.50 -7.68 -10.68
N LYS A 99 47.57 -8.29 -11.43
CA LYS A 99 47.88 -9.42 -12.31
C LYS A 99 48.81 -9.04 -13.46
N ALA A 100 48.59 -7.87 -14.08
CA ALA A 100 49.45 -7.37 -15.15
C ALA A 100 50.88 -7.10 -14.65
N GLN A 101 51.01 -6.46 -13.47
CA GLN A 101 52.31 -6.23 -12.85
C GLN A 101 53.08 -7.54 -12.61
N VAL A 102 52.40 -8.61 -12.15
CA VAL A 102 53.05 -9.92 -11.97
C VAL A 102 53.55 -10.48 -13.30
N ILE A 103 52.71 -10.49 -14.35
CA ILE A 103 53.07 -11.03 -15.67
C ILE A 103 54.25 -10.27 -16.28
N TRP A 104 54.27 -8.94 -16.18
CA TRP A 104 55.29 -8.10 -16.80
C TRP A 104 56.59 -8.03 -15.98
N ARG A 105 56.55 -8.35 -14.68
CA ARG A 105 57.73 -8.38 -13.81
C ARG A 105 58.46 -9.72 -13.88
N ASP A 106 57.77 -10.83 -14.09
CA ASP A 106 58.39 -12.15 -14.30
C ASP A 106 59.02 -12.32 -15.69
N GLY A 107 58.69 -11.48 -16.67
CA GLY A 107 59.25 -11.55 -18.03
C GLY A 107 60.51 -10.71 -18.27
N GLY A 108 61.06 -10.08 -17.22
CA GLY A 108 62.16 -9.10 -17.32
C GLY A 108 63.48 -9.51 -16.66
N GLU A 109 63.60 -10.75 -16.19
CA GLU A 109 64.85 -11.30 -15.63
C GLU A 109 65.27 -12.54 -16.44
N GLU A 110 65.84 -12.30 -17.63
CA GLU A 110 66.87 -13.12 -18.27
C GLU A 110 67.97 -12.20 -18.83
#